data_AF-A0A9W8XSF0-F1
#
_entry.id   AF-A0A9W8XSF0-F1
#
_cell.length_a   1.000
_cell.length_b   1.000
_cell.length_c   1.000
_cell.angle_alpha   90.00
_cell.angle_beta   90.00
_cell.angle_gamma   90.00
#
_symmetry.space_group_name_H-M   'P 1'
#
loop_
_entity.id
_entity.type
_entity.pdbx_description
1 polymer ?
#
loop_
_entity_poly.entity_id
_entity_poly.type
_entity_poly.pdbx_seq_one_letter_code
_entity_poly.pdbx_strand_id
1 'polypeptide(L)'
;MPYLEGDRPRELPIKVRTIQAVFQDDPSHYAMEGIPAWAEWNAIRPPGKGFAFLGEEYFAFDVSMWHQIHCLNHIRTMLINGDDGSSHTAHCFHYLRQGILCAADTTLEPGGVGSKKENGEISHPETKTVHTCRDWRQVHDWLGSEHEKWTPEMQERLNEAS
;
A
#
# COMPACT_ATOMS: atom_id res chain seq x y z
N MET A 1 0.37 21.02 18.19
CA MET A 1 0.47 22.45 17.81
C MET A 1 -0.40 22.63 16.58
N PRO A 2 -1.08 23.77 16.40
CA PRO A 2 -1.77 24.04 15.13
C PRO A 2 -0.76 24.12 13.99
N TYR A 3 -1.19 23.76 12.78
CA TYR A 3 -0.41 24.00 11.57
C TYR A 3 -0.28 25.50 11.33
N LEU A 4 0.87 25.92 10.80
CA LEU A 4 1.11 27.28 10.31
C LEU A 4 0.95 27.31 8.77
N GLU A 5 0.78 28.51 8.23
CA GLU A 5 0.79 28.75 6.79
C GLU A 5 2.10 28.24 6.16
N GLY A 6 2.00 27.51 5.05
CA GLY A 6 3.13 26.87 4.38
C GLY A 6 3.60 25.54 4.97
N ASP A 7 3.00 25.07 6.07
CA ASP A 7 3.43 23.82 6.69
C ASP A 7 3.25 22.61 5.75
N ARG A 8 4.34 21.85 5.61
CA ARG A 8 4.37 20.57 4.87
C ARG A 8 4.80 19.47 5.81
N PRO A 9 3.88 18.94 6.64
CA PRO A 9 4.22 17.90 7.61
C PRO A 9 4.74 16.65 6.90
N ARG A 10 5.73 16.01 7.53
CA ARG A 10 6.34 14.77 7.01
C ARG A 10 5.56 13.51 7.36
N GLU A 11 4.66 13.60 8.33
CA GLU A 11 3.93 12.46 8.89
C GLU A 11 2.46 12.82 9.13
N LEU A 12 1.59 11.80 9.12
CA LEU A 12 0.20 11.98 9.51
C LEU A 12 0.09 12.38 10.99
N PRO A 13 -0.93 13.18 11.37
CA PRO A 13 -1.13 13.63 12.76
C PRO A 13 -1.76 12.55 13.65
N ILE A 14 -1.37 11.29 13.48
CA ILE A 14 -1.87 10.15 14.27
C ILE A 14 -0.74 9.27 14.80
N LYS A 15 -0.90 8.78 16.02
CA LYS A 15 -0.04 7.73 16.56
C LYS A 15 -0.56 6.37 16.11
N VAL A 16 0.14 5.77 15.14
CA VAL A 16 -0.19 4.44 14.64
C VAL A 16 0.24 3.38 15.66
N ARG A 17 -0.69 2.52 16.07
CA ARG A 17 -0.44 1.42 17.00
C ARG A 17 0.33 0.29 16.33
N THR A 18 1.02 -0.51 17.13
CA THR A 18 1.69 -1.74 16.68
C THR A 18 0.73 -2.93 16.80
N ILE A 19 0.80 -3.85 15.84
CA ILE A 19 0.07 -5.12 15.82
C ILE A 19 1.01 -6.26 15.48
N GLN A 20 0.64 -7.47 15.89
CA GLN A 20 1.24 -8.69 15.38
C GLN A 20 0.43 -9.18 14.18
N ALA A 21 1.10 -9.47 13.07
CA ALA A 21 0.48 -10.01 11.87
C ALA A 21 1.20 -11.28 11.42
N VAL A 22 0.45 -12.29 11.01
CA VAL A 22 1.00 -13.47 10.34
C VAL A 22 0.88 -13.25 8.85
N PHE A 23 2.00 -13.36 8.13
CA PHE A 23 1.98 -13.30 6.67
C PHE A 23 1.69 -14.71 6.15
N GLN A 24 0.72 -14.82 5.26
CA GLN A 24 0.35 -16.07 4.62
C GLN A 24 -0.32 -15.75 3.28
N ASP A 25 -0.10 -16.62 2.30
CA ASP A 25 -0.83 -16.54 1.05
C ASP A 25 -2.30 -16.90 1.28
N ASP A 26 -3.19 -16.19 0.60
CA ASP A 26 -4.62 -16.51 0.59
C ASP A 26 -5.02 -16.89 -0.83
N PRO A 27 -5.23 -18.18 -1.14
CA PRO A 27 -5.59 -18.60 -2.49
C PRO A 27 -7.01 -18.16 -2.89
N SER A 28 -7.82 -17.67 -1.95
CA SER A 28 -9.19 -17.21 -2.20
C SER A 28 -9.32 -15.70 -2.40
N HIS A 29 -8.29 -14.92 -2.05
CA HIS A 29 -8.30 -13.47 -2.09
C HIS A 29 -7.04 -12.89 -2.74
N TYR A 30 -7.16 -11.71 -3.36
CA TYR A 30 -6.06 -10.98 -3.98
C TYR A 30 -5.33 -11.75 -5.08
N ALA A 31 -6.05 -12.60 -5.81
CA ALA A 31 -5.51 -13.34 -6.94
C ALA A 31 -4.87 -12.41 -7.99
N MET A 32 -4.02 -12.96 -8.85
CA MET A 32 -3.34 -12.17 -9.89
C MET A 32 -4.34 -11.64 -10.91
N GLU A 33 -5.30 -12.41 -11.40
CA GLU A 33 -6.19 -12.00 -12.49
C GLU A 33 -7.67 -12.32 -12.23
N GLY A 34 -8.55 -11.84 -13.10
CA GLY A 34 -9.99 -12.04 -13.02
C GLY A 34 -10.76 -10.86 -12.41
N ILE A 35 -12.08 -10.86 -12.63
CA ILE A 35 -12.99 -9.79 -12.16
C ILE A 35 -12.96 -9.64 -10.62
N PRO A 36 -13.02 -10.73 -9.81
CA PRO A 36 -12.94 -10.60 -8.36
C PRO A 36 -11.62 -9.95 -7.92
N ALA A 37 -10.49 -10.40 -8.47
CA ALA A 37 -9.19 -9.83 -8.19
C ALA A 37 -9.11 -8.34 -8.52
N TRP A 38 -9.62 -7.93 -9.69
CA TRP A 38 -9.65 -6.51 -10.05
C TRP A 38 -10.41 -5.66 -9.02
N ALA A 39 -11.56 -6.14 -8.55
CA ALA A 39 -12.35 -5.45 -7.53
C ALA A 39 -11.61 -5.39 -6.19
N GLU A 40 -11.04 -6.51 -5.74
CA GLU A 40 -10.29 -6.60 -4.48
C GLU A 40 -9.09 -5.66 -4.44
N TRP A 41 -8.24 -5.71 -5.48
CA TRP A 41 -7.04 -4.85 -5.56
C TRP A 41 -7.38 -3.36 -5.61
N ASN A 42 -8.48 -2.99 -6.27
CA ASN A 42 -8.95 -1.60 -6.28
C ASN A 42 -9.54 -1.13 -4.95
N ALA A 43 -10.08 -2.06 -4.16
CA ALA A 43 -10.70 -1.79 -2.87
C ALA A 43 -9.70 -1.74 -1.70
N ILE A 44 -8.42 -2.11 -1.88
CA ILE A 44 -7.42 -2.09 -0.80
C ILE A 44 -7.20 -0.67 -0.26
N ARG A 45 -7.18 0.33 -1.14
CA ARG A 45 -6.92 1.72 -0.74
C ARG A 45 -8.19 2.35 -0.16
N PRO A 46 -8.05 3.22 0.85
CA PRO A 46 -9.19 3.93 1.42
C PRO A 46 -9.84 4.87 0.40
N PRO A 47 -11.06 5.36 0.70
CA PRO A 47 -11.64 6.53 0.01
C PRO A 47 -10.61 7.66 -0.10
N GLY A 48 -10.67 8.43 -1.19
CA GLY A 48 -9.64 9.42 -1.50
C GLY A 48 -8.30 8.82 -1.98
N LYS A 49 -8.26 7.52 -2.31
CA LYS A 49 -7.11 6.82 -2.94
C LYS A 49 -5.82 6.80 -2.10
N GLY A 50 -5.89 7.10 -0.80
CA GLY A 50 -4.73 7.15 0.09
C GLY A 50 -4.18 8.55 0.36
N PHE A 51 -4.80 9.59 -0.20
CA PHE A 51 -4.39 10.98 0.01
C PHE A 51 -4.96 11.55 1.31
N ALA A 52 -4.17 12.40 1.97
CA ALA A 52 -4.57 13.24 3.08
C ALA A 52 -4.41 14.72 2.72
N PHE A 53 -5.35 15.55 3.15
CA PHE A 53 -5.20 17.00 3.12
C PHE A 53 -4.73 17.50 4.48
N LEU A 54 -3.55 18.13 4.53
CA LEU A 54 -2.92 18.62 5.77
C LEU A 54 -2.51 20.09 5.63
N GLY A 55 -2.31 20.75 6.78
CA GLY A 55 -2.02 22.19 6.84
C GLY A 55 -3.27 23.06 6.72
N GLU A 56 -3.14 24.36 7.00
CA GLU A 56 -4.23 25.33 6.82
C GLU A 56 -4.59 25.53 5.33
N GLU A 57 -3.62 25.33 4.44
CA GLU A 57 -3.77 25.47 2.99
C GLU A 57 -4.31 24.21 2.30
N TYR A 58 -4.51 23.12 3.07
CA TYR A 58 -4.95 21.83 2.57
C TYR A 58 -4.10 21.36 1.37
N PHE A 59 -2.82 21.10 1.61
CA PHE A 59 -1.99 20.44 0.61
C PHE A 59 -2.35 18.94 0.55
N ALA A 60 -2.45 18.40 -0.65
CA ALA A 60 -2.65 16.97 -0.87
C ALA A 60 -1.32 16.22 -0.67
N PHE A 61 -1.33 15.19 0.18
CA PHE A 61 -0.20 14.31 0.41
C PHE A 61 -0.62 12.85 0.23
N ASP A 62 0.08 12.10 -0.62
CA ASP A 62 -0.11 10.65 -0.69
C ASP A 62 0.61 9.96 0.47
N VAL A 63 -0.12 9.13 1.20
CA VAL A 63 0.47 8.33 2.27
C VAL A 63 1.34 7.24 1.64
N SER A 64 2.64 7.25 1.95
CA SER A 64 3.63 6.38 1.31
C SER A 64 3.23 4.89 1.26
N MET A 65 2.59 4.36 2.30
CA MET A 65 2.10 2.98 2.32
C MET A 65 1.05 2.72 1.21
N TRP A 66 0.14 3.66 0.96
CA TRP A 66 -0.88 3.52 -0.10
C TRP A 66 -0.31 3.76 -1.49
N HIS A 67 0.70 4.64 -1.62
CA HIS A 67 1.49 4.74 -2.85
C HIS A 67 2.20 3.42 -3.16
N GLN A 68 2.80 2.75 -2.16
CA GLN A 68 3.39 1.41 -2.34
C GLN A 68 2.35 0.39 -2.81
N ILE A 69 1.14 0.37 -2.24
CA ILE A 69 0.05 -0.49 -2.71
C ILE A 69 -0.36 -0.16 -4.16
N HIS A 70 -0.45 1.12 -4.51
CA HIS A 70 -0.73 1.54 -5.89
C HIS A 70 0.34 1.04 -6.87
N CYS A 71 1.62 1.21 -6.51
CA CYS A 71 2.76 0.70 -7.28
C CYS A 71 2.72 -0.83 -7.45
N LEU A 72 2.39 -1.56 -6.39
CA LEU A 72 2.27 -3.02 -6.44
C LEU A 72 1.15 -3.45 -7.40
N ASN A 73 -0.01 -2.81 -7.34
CA ASN A 73 -1.11 -3.11 -8.26
C ASN A 73 -0.76 -2.75 -9.71
N HIS A 74 -0.04 -1.65 -9.95
CA HIS A 74 0.44 -1.31 -11.29
C HIS A 74 1.36 -2.40 -11.85
N ILE A 75 2.37 -2.84 -11.08
CA ILE A 75 3.26 -3.94 -11.50
C ILE A 75 2.48 -5.23 -11.77
N ARG A 76 1.52 -5.57 -10.89
CA ARG A 76 0.60 -6.71 -11.11
C ARG A 76 -0.10 -6.59 -12.46
N THR A 77 -0.66 -5.43 -12.80
CA THR A 77 -1.34 -5.25 -14.10
C THR A 77 -0.42 -5.40 -15.30
N MET A 78 0.84 -4.99 -15.18
CA MET A 78 1.85 -5.15 -16.24
C MET A 78 2.26 -6.61 -16.45
N LEU A 79 2.30 -7.40 -15.38
CA LEU A 79 2.55 -8.84 -15.48
C LEU A 79 1.42 -9.59 -16.21
N ILE A 80 0.19 -9.06 -16.18
CA ILE A 80 -0.99 -9.71 -16.78
C ILE A 80 -1.22 -9.21 -18.20
N ASN A 81 -1.19 -7.89 -18.40
CA ASN A 81 -1.57 -7.26 -19.66
C ASN A 81 -0.38 -6.99 -20.58
N GLY A 82 0.85 -7.20 -20.09
CA GLY A 82 2.07 -6.80 -20.76
C GLY A 82 2.50 -5.38 -20.40
N ASP A 83 3.75 -5.07 -20.73
CA ASP A 83 4.37 -3.77 -20.52
C ASP A 83 3.69 -2.71 -21.42
N ASP A 84 3.32 -1.57 -20.83
CA ASP A 84 2.75 -0.44 -21.55
C ASP A 84 3.84 0.48 -22.18
N GLY A 85 5.11 0.16 -21.96
CA GLY A 85 6.26 0.90 -22.47
C GLY A 85 6.52 2.21 -21.72
N SER A 86 5.82 2.46 -20.61
CA SER A 86 6.05 3.63 -19.76
C SER A 86 7.22 3.41 -18.81
N SER A 87 7.78 4.50 -18.29
CA SER A 87 8.76 4.44 -17.18
C SER A 87 8.11 4.13 -15.83
N HIS A 88 6.79 4.00 -15.78
CA HIS A 88 6.02 3.90 -14.54
C HIS A 88 6.31 2.59 -13.82
N THR A 89 6.37 1.45 -14.53
CA THR A 89 6.73 0.14 -13.95
C THR A 89 8.08 0.18 -13.25
N ALA A 90 9.09 0.77 -13.90
CA ALA A 90 10.44 0.90 -13.34
C ALA A 90 10.44 1.81 -12.10
N HIS A 91 9.72 2.94 -12.16
CA HIS A 91 9.52 3.83 -11.01
C HIS A 91 8.87 3.10 -9.82
N CYS A 92 7.76 2.40 -10.06
CA CYS A 92 7.04 1.63 -9.04
C CYS A 92 7.93 0.59 -8.39
N PHE A 93 8.73 -0.13 -9.19
CA PHE A 93 9.65 -1.14 -8.68
C PHE A 93 10.74 -0.52 -7.78
N HIS A 94 11.31 0.61 -8.20
CA HIS A 94 12.26 1.36 -7.37
C HIS A 94 11.64 1.93 -6.09
N TYR A 95 10.40 2.39 -6.15
CA TYR A 95 9.69 2.93 -4.99
C TYR A 95 9.40 1.85 -3.94
N LEU A 96 8.87 0.69 -4.37
CA LEU A 96 8.65 -0.47 -3.50
C LEU A 96 9.95 -0.94 -2.84
N ARG A 97 11.05 -1.04 -3.60
CA ARG A 97 12.36 -1.39 -3.04
C ARG A 97 12.77 -0.46 -1.90
N GLN A 98 12.58 0.85 -2.09
CA GLN A 98 12.92 1.85 -1.07
C GLN A 98 12.00 1.75 0.15
N GLY A 99 10.71 1.49 -0.05
CA GLY A 99 9.75 1.25 1.03
C GLY A 99 10.12 0.05 1.90
N ILE A 100 10.49 -1.08 1.28
CA ILE A 100 10.95 -2.29 1.99
C ILE A 100 12.21 -1.99 2.82
N LEU A 101 13.19 -1.32 2.23
CA LEU A 101 14.43 -0.97 2.94
C LEU A 101 14.18 0.04 4.07
N CYS A 102 13.22 0.96 3.90
CA CYS A 102 12.81 1.92 4.92
C CYS A 102 12.10 1.23 6.10
N ALA A 103 11.26 0.23 5.82
CA ALA A 103 10.58 -0.55 6.86
C ALA A 103 11.56 -1.37 7.70
N ALA A 104 12.64 -1.89 7.08
CA ALA A 104 13.72 -2.62 7.74
C ALA A 104 13.22 -3.71 8.70
N ASP A 105 12.22 -4.49 8.27
CA ASP A 105 11.68 -5.58 9.08
C ASP A 105 12.74 -6.65 9.34
N THR A 106 13.10 -6.84 10.61
CA THR A 106 14.13 -7.78 11.06
C THR A 106 13.55 -9.13 11.49
N THR A 107 12.26 -9.38 11.22
CA THR A 107 11.62 -10.67 11.48
C THR A 107 12.33 -11.78 10.70
N LEU A 108 12.68 -12.87 11.37
CA LEU A 108 13.40 -13.99 10.77
C LEU A 108 12.42 -15.00 10.19
N GLU A 109 12.38 -15.11 8.87
CA GLU A 109 11.66 -16.19 8.19
C GLU A 109 12.42 -17.52 8.34
N PRO A 110 11.75 -18.61 8.73
CA PRO A 110 12.36 -19.93 8.76
C PRO A 110 12.91 -20.32 7.38
N GLY A 111 14.20 -20.66 7.31
CA GLY A 111 14.75 -21.30 6.13
C GLY A 111 14.14 -22.69 5.97
N GLY A 112 13.41 -22.92 4.87
CA GLY A 112 12.87 -24.23 4.53
C GLY A 112 13.22 -24.61 3.08
N VAL A 113 13.71 -25.84 2.89
CA VAL A 113 13.84 -26.43 1.57
C VAL A 113 12.43 -26.71 1.08
N GLY A 114 11.99 -26.01 0.03
CA GLY A 114 10.65 -26.22 -0.51
C GLY A 114 10.43 -27.70 -0.86
N SER A 115 9.29 -28.25 -0.45
CA SER A 115 8.92 -29.61 -0.84
C SER A 115 8.51 -29.63 -2.31
N LYS A 116 8.99 -30.65 -3.04
CA LYS A 116 8.58 -30.86 -4.43
C LYS A 116 7.17 -31.44 -4.43
N LYS A 117 6.20 -30.70 -4.97
CA LYS A 117 4.85 -31.21 -5.23
C LYS A 117 4.90 -32.29 -6.32
N GLU A 118 3.86 -33.13 -6.40
CA GLU A 118 3.76 -34.20 -7.41
C GLU A 118 3.80 -33.69 -8.86
N ASN A 119 3.38 -32.45 -9.09
CA ASN A 119 3.44 -31.76 -10.39
C ASN A 119 4.84 -31.19 -10.72
N GLY A 120 5.84 -31.38 -9.86
CA GLY A 120 7.20 -30.88 -10.03
C GLY A 120 7.44 -29.45 -9.54
N GLU A 121 6.40 -28.74 -9.08
CA GLU A 121 6.54 -27.42 -8.47
C GLU A 121 7.25 -27.51 -7.11
N ILE A 122 8.08 -26.53 -6.81
CA ILE A 122 8.65 -26.36 -5.47
C ILE A 122 7.63 -25.54 -4.68
N SER A 123 7.01 -26.15 -3.66
CA SER A 123 6.21 -25.37 -2.71
C SER A 123 7.15 -24.59 -1.82
N HIS A 124 7.00 -23.26 -1.74
CA HIS A 124 7.61 -22.51 -0.66
C HIS A 124 6.99 -22.96 0.67
N PRO A 125 7.77 -23.07 1.76
CA PRO A 125 7.19 -23.31 3.07
C PRO A 125 6.19 -22.18 3.36
N GLU A 126 4.95 -22.54 3.69
CA GLU A 126 3.99 -21.57 4.23
C GLU A 126 4.49 -21.16 5.62
N THR A 127 5.26 -20.09 5.70
CA THR A 127 5.82 -19.61 6.95
C THR A 127 4.76 -18.79 7.68
N LYS A 128 4.19 -19.35 8.76
CA LYS A 128 3.31 -18.60 9.67
C LYS A 128 4.12 -17.72 10.62
N THR A 129 5.08 -16.98 10.08
CA THR A 129 5.96 -16.11 10.87
C THR A 129 5.16 -14.90 11.32
N VAL A 130 5.35 -14.52 12.58
CA VAL A 130 4.68 -13.37 13.17
C VAL A 130 5.58 -12.14 13.00
N HIS A 131 5.09 -11.15 12.29
CA HIS A 131 5.72 -9.84 12.10
C HIS A 131 5.17 -8.83 13.10
N THR A 132 6.01 -7.86 13.47
CA THR A 132 5.60 -6.69 14.25
C THR A 132 5.34 -5.52 13.29
N CYS A 133 4.07 -5.21 13.06
CA CYS A 133 3.66 -4.24 12.04
C CYS A 133 3.05 -2.98 12.67
N ARG A 134 3.03 -1.88 11.91
CA ARG A 134 2.17 -0.72 12.19
C ARG A 134 0.75 -1.05 11.69
N ASP A 135 -0.28 -0.74 12.48
CA ASP A 135 -1.65 -1.08 12.13
C ASP A 135 -2.16 -0.24 10.96
N TRP A 136 -2.05 -0.79 9.75
CA TRP A 136 -2.50 -0.15 8.52
C TRP A 136 -3.99 0.18 8.53
N ARG A 137 -4.82 -0.59 9.26
CA ARG A 137 -6.27 -0.36 9.37
C ARG A 137 -6.56 0.95 10.08
N GLN A 138 -5.75 1.31 11.08
CA GLN A 138 -5.89 2.59 11.76
C GLN A 138 -5.63 3.77 10.80
N VAL A 139 -4.66 3.61 9.88
CA VAL A 139 -4.37 4.61 8.85
C VAL A 139 -5.49 4.66 7.81
N HIS A 140 -6.00 3.50 7.39
CA HIS A 140 -7.15 3.37 6.50
C HIS A 140 -8.36 4.11 7.06
N ASP A 141 -8.76 3.79 8.29
CA ASP A 141 -9.96 4.33 8.92
C ASP A 141 -9.83 5.83 9.17
N TRP A 142 -8.64 6.30 9.56
CA TRP A 142 -8.37 7.73 9.70
C TRP A 142 -8.55 8.47 8.38
N LEU A 143 -7.95 7.97 7.28
CA LEU A 143 -8.12 8.56 5.95
C LEU A 143 -9.59 8.56 5.50
N GLY A 144 -10.32 7.49 5.77
CA GLY A 144 -11.76 7.43 5.52
C GLY A 144 -12.51 8.54 6.24
N SER A 145 -12.26 8.73 7.54
CA SER A 145 -12.88 9.79 8.33
C SER A 145 -12.48 11.22 7.93
N GLU A 146 -11.27 11.40 7.41
CA GLU A 146 -10.84 12.69 6.86
C GLU A 146 -11.46 12.94 5.48
N HIS A 147 -11.64 11.91 4.67
CA HIS A 147 -12.26 12.01 3.35
C HIS A 147 -13.71 12.52 3.42
N GLU A 148 -14.45 12.17 4.46
CA GLU A 148 -15.80 12.70 4.71
C GLU A 148 -15.86 14.23 4.85
N LYS A 149 -14.72 14.87 5.17
CA LYS A 149 -14.60 16.32 5.34
C LYS A 149 -14.15 17.03 4.07
N TRP A 150 -13.90 16.29 2.99
CA TRP A 150 -13.37 16.89 1.76
C TRP A 150 -14.38 17.83 1.13
N THR A 151 -13.87 18.97 0.65
CA THR A 151 -14.63 19.93 -0.12
C THR A 151 -14.47 19.68 -1.62
N PRO A 152 -15.37 20.22 -2.47
CA PRO A 152 -15.16 20.19 -3.92
C PRO A 152 -13.82 20.80 -4.36
N GLU A 153 -13.35 21.85 -3.67
CA GLU A 153 -12.05 22.48 -3.94
C GLU A 153 -10.88 21.52 -3.68
N MET A 154 -10.92 20.77 -2.57
CA MET A 154 -9.92 19.74 -2.30
C MET A 154 -9.92 18.67 -3.39
N GLN A 155 -11.09 18.25 -3.86
CA GLN A 155 -11.20 17.25 -4.92
C GLN A 155 -10.63 17.77 -6.25
N GLU A 156 -10.85 19.04 -6.58
CA GLU A 156 -10.28 19.70 -7.75
C GLU A 156 -8.76 19.77 -7.65
N ARG A 157 -8.21 20.25 -6.52
CA ARG A 157 -6.76 20.29 -6.26
C ARG A 157 -6.11 18.91 -6.36
N LEU A 158 -6.78 17.86 -5.91
CA LEU A 158 -6.26 16.50 -6.06
C LEU A 158 -6.15 16.12 -7.54
N ASN A 159 -7.14 16.44 -8.36
CA ASN A 159 -7.13 16.12 -9.79
C ASN A 159 -6.07 16.90 -10.57
N GLU A 160 -5.71 18.11 -10.14
CA GLU A 160 -4.60 18.88 -10.72
C GLU A 160 -3.23 18.29 -10.37
N ALA A 161 -3.12 17.63 -9.22
CA ALA A 161 -1.87 17.03 -8.72
C ALA A 161 -1.66 15.56 -9.14
N SER A 162 -2.69 14.90 -9.67
CA SER A 162 -2.72 13.47 -10.05
C SER A 162 -2.47 13.28 -11.54
#